data_AF-A0A7C5KWA5-F1
#
_entry.id   AF-A0A7C5KWA5-F1
#
_cell.length_a   1.000
_cell.length_b   1.000
_cell.length_c   1.000
_cell.angle_alpha   90.00
_cell.angle_beta   90.00
_cell.angle_gamma   90.00
#
_symmetry.space_group_name_H-M   'P 1'
#
loop_
_entity.id
_entity.type
_entity.pdbx_description
1 polymer ?
#
loop_
_entity_poly.entity_id
_entity_poly.type
_entity_poly.pdbx_seq_one_letter_code
_entity_poly.pdbx_strand_id
1 'polypeptide(L)'
;MATPTNYNYKQFIGYLDNLVASRDTSYRDAALKVGLEHGTISRLRNKRQVPRRDTCILLAEALASDPNEMLQMAGYKPLAILDPSLVDPADFPSDIKEFAASLKKIPFERRRALFSAFQVMAKADFE
;
A
#
# COMPACT_ATOMS: atom_id res chain seq x y z
N MET A 1 13.60 -19.92 1.73
CA MET A 1 12.96 -18.60 1.51
C MET A 1 12.52 -18.53 0.06
N ALA A 2 11.28 -18.08 -0.24
CA ALA A 2 10.81 -17.99 -1.62
C ALA A 2 11.59 -16.92 -2.39
N THR A 3 12.15 -17.29 -3.53
CA THR A 3 12.93 -16.41 -4.40
C THR A 3 11.99 -15.55 -5.25
N PRO A 4 12.16 -14.21 -5.29
CA PRO A 4 11.33 -13.37 -6.15
C PRO A 4 11.59 -13.70 -7.60
N THR A 5 10.53 -14.00 -8.35
CA THR A 5 10.64 -14.63 -9.67
C THR A 5 10.77 -13.60 -10.80
N ASN A 6 10.61 -12.31 -10.52
CA ASN A 6 10.69 -11.24 -11.52
C ASN A 6 10.96 -9.84 -10.91
N TYR A 7 11.97 -9.72 -10.05
CA TYR A 7 12.28 -8.41 -9.43
C TYR A 7 12.90 -7.45 -10.45
N ASN A 8 12.19 -6.37 -10.77
CA ASN A 8 12.71 -5.26 -11.56
C ASN A 8 13.02 -4.07 -10.66
N TYR A 9 14.31 -3.84 -10.38
CA TYR A 9 14.75 -2.78 -9.47
C TYR A 9 14.28 -1.39 -9.91
N LYS A 10 14.22 -1.10 -11.22
CA LYS A 10 13.83 0.21 -11.73
C LYS A 10 12.35 0.47 -11.46
N GLN A 11 11.52 -0.55 -11.68
CA GLN A 11 10.08 -0.45 -11.41
C GLN A 11 9.81 -0.32 -9.91
N PHE A 12 10.51 -1.08 -9.07
CA PHE A 12 10.34 -1.01 -7.63
C PHE A 12 10.75 0.36 -7.06
N ILE A 13 11.92 0.87 -7.45
CA ILE A 13 12.36 2.20 -6.99
C ILE A 13 11.48 3.31 -7.57
N GLY A 14 11.05 3.21 -8.83
CA GLY A 14 10.11 4.17 -9.42
C GLY A 14 8.77 4.21 -8.68
N TYR A 15 8.26 3.05 -8.28
CA TYR A 15 7.06 2.94 -7.45
C TYR A 15 7.25 3.62 -6.09
N LEU A 16 8.36 3.36 -5.41
CA LEU A 16 8.67 4.02 -4.14
C LEU A 16 8.84 5.54 -4.29
N ASP A 17 9.52 6.00 -5.35
CA ASP A 17 9.73 7.43 -5.60
C ASP A 17 8.37 8.14 -5.81
N ASN A 18 7.44 7.51 -6.53
CA ASN A 18 6.08 8.03 -6.69
C ASN A 18 5.32 8.09 -5.35
N LEU A 19 5.39 7.02 -4.54
CA LEU A 19 4.73 6.97 -3.24
C LEU A 19 5.28 8.00 -2.23
N VAL A 20 6.57 8.28 -2.29
CA VAL A 20 7.22 9.30 -1.45
C VAL A 20 6.80 10.70 -1.90
N ALA A 21 6.75 10.94 -3.21
CA ALA A 21 6.32 12.21 -3.79
C ALA A 21 4.85 12.52 -3.49
N SER A 22 3.94 11.56 -3.67
CA SER A 22 2.50 11.77 -3.42
C SER A 22 2.13 11.98 -1.95
N ARG A 23 3.05 11.69 -1.02
CA ARG A 23 2.82 11.82 0.43
C ARG A 23 3.58 12.98 1.07
N ASP A 24 4.21 13.83 0.26
CA ASP A 24 5.06 14.94 0.71
C ASP A 24 6.02 14.52 1.84
N THR A 25 6.63 13.34 1.68
CA THR A 25 7.50 12.75 2.69
C THR A 25 8.89 12.50 2.12
N SER A 26 9.84 12.16 3.00
CA SER A 26 11.15 11.68 2.58
C SER A 26 11.30 10.20 2.92
N TYR A 27 12.14 9.50 2.17
CA TYR A 27 12.54 8.13 2.50
C TYR A 27 13.06 7.98 3.93
N ARG A 28 13.74 9.01 4.43
CA ARG A 28 14.29 9.02 5.79
C ARG A 28 13.16 9.05 6.80
N ASP A 29 12.18 9.92 6.61
CA ASP A 29 11.06 10.07 7.54
C ASP A 29 10.15 8.85 7.51
N ALA A 30 9.87 8.32 6.32
CA ALA A 30 9.13 7.07 6.14
C ALA A 30 9.84 5.89 6.84
N ALA A 31 11.15 5.72 6.62
CA ALA A 31 11.93 4.68 7.28
C ALA A 31 11.91 4.82 8.81
N LEU A 32 12.01 6.06 9.32
CA LEU A 32 12.05 6.33 10.75
C LEU A 32 10.72 6.01 11.45
N LYS A 33 9.57 6.26 10.80
CA LYS A 33 8.24 5.94 11.34
C LYS A 33 8.06 4.47 11.73
N VAL A 34 8.66 3.56 10.95
CA VAL A 34 8.50 2.11 11.11
C VAL A 34 9.78 1.42 11.63
N GLY A 35 10.77 2.19 12.07
CA GLY A 35 12.03 1.66 12.58
C GLY A 35 12.87 0.91 11.54
N LEU A 36 12.73 1.24 10.26
CA LEU A 36 13.53 0.64 9.19
C LEU A 36 15.00 1.07 9.35
N GLU A 37 15.94 0.12 9.22
CA GLU A 37 17.37 0.42 9.31
C GLU A 37 17.77 1.51 8.29
N HIS A 38 18.48 2.54 8.77
CA HIS A 38 18.88 3.73 7.99
C HIS A 38 19.61 3.39 6.67
N GLY A 39 20.32 2.26 6.60
CA GLY A 39 21.01 1.80 5.39
C GLY A 39 20.11 1.13 4.35
N THR A 40 18.88 0.76 4.70
CA THR A 40 18.02 -0.07 3.85
C THR A 40 17.66 0.61 2.54
N ILE A 41 17.17 1.85 2.57
CA ILE A 41 16.83 2.60 1.35
C ILE A 41 18.05 2.77 0.44
N SER A 42 19.22 3.06 1.01
CA SER A 42 20.46 3.18 0.24
C SER A 42 20.85 1.86 -0.42
N ARG A 43 20.70 0.71 0.26
CA ARG A 43 20.96 -0.62 -0.32
C ARG A 43 19.98 -0.93 -1.46
N LEU A 44 18.69 -0.58 -1.31
CA LEU A 44 17.69 -0.78 -2.35
C LEU A 44 18.01 0.05 -3.60
N ARG A 45 18.30 1.35 -3.43
CA ARG A 45 18.57 2.27 -4.56
C ARG A 45 19.93 2.04 -5.20
N ASN A 46 20.99 2.01 -4.39
CA ASN A 46 22.37 2.08 -4.89
C ASN A 46 22.97 0.70 -5.15
N LYS A 47 22.64 -0.28 -4.30
CA LYS A 47 23.16 -1.66 -4.42
C LYS A 47 22.20 -2.59 -5.16
N ARG A 48 21.05 -2.08 -5.60
CA ARG A 48 19.98 -2.83 -6.29
C ARG A 48 19.60 -4.09 -5.50
N GLN A 49 19.66 -4.01 -4.17
CA GLN A 49 19.35 -5.12 -3.32
C GLN A 49 17.86 -5.47 -3.47
N VAL A 50 17.57 -6.76 -3.54
CA VAL A 50 16.20 -7.25 -3.46
C VAL A 50 15.67 -6.99 -2.04
N PRO A 51 14.58 -6.24 -1.85
CA PRO A 51 14.01 -6.02 -0.52
C PRO A 51 13.52 -7.36 0.03
N ARG A 52 13.71 -7.58 1.33
CA ARG A 52 13.11 -8.73 2.01
C ARG A 52 11.61 -8.50 2.21
N ARG A 53 10.84 -9.55 2.49
CA ARG A 53 9.38 -9.42 2.71
C ARG A 53 9.01 -8.53 3.89
N ASP A 54 9.73 -8.65 5.00
CA ASP A 54 9.61 -7.77 6.17
C ASP A 54 9.84 -6.30 5.79
N THR A 55 10.85 -6.04 4.97
CA THR A 55 11.15 -4.70 4.43
C THR A 55 10.00 -4.20 3.56
N CYS A 56 9.39 -5.05 2.73
CA CYS A 56 8.23 -4.67 1.91
C CYS A 56 7.03 -4.31 2.79
N ILE A 57 6.75 -5.09 3.84
CA ILE A 57 5.64 -4.83 4.76
C ILE A 57 5.85 -3.50 5.50
N LEU A 58 7.06 -3.27 6.03
CA LEU A 58 7.38 -2.02 6.73
C LEU A 58 7.34 -0.80 5.79
N LEU A 59 7.82 -0.94 4.56
CA LEU A 59 7.71 0.12 3.55
C LEU A 59 6.24 0.41 3.20
N ALA A 60 5.40 -0.63 3.11
CA ALA A 60 3.99 -0.46 2.83
C ALA A 60 3.27 0.30 3.94
N GLU A 61 3.56 -0.04 5.20
CA GLU A 61 3.06 0.67 6.38
C GLU A 61 3.57 2.13 6.42
N ALA A 62 4.88 2.33 6.27
CA ALA A 62 5.51 3.66 6.31
C ALA A 62 4.95 4.62 5.25
N LEU A 63 4.68 4.06 4.07
CA LEU A 63 4.16 4.76 2.91
C LEU A 63 2.67 4.47 2.72
N ALA A 64 1.89 4.13 3.76
CA ALA A 64 0.44 3.93 3.70
C ALA A 64 -0.07 3.37 2.35
N SER A 65 0.46 2.23 1.94
CA SER A 65 0.18 1.56 0.66
C SER A 65 -0.16 0.10 0.92
N ASP A 66 -0.77 -0.59 -0.06
CA ASP A 66 -1.13 -2.00 0.11
C ASP A 66 0.14 -2.86 0.24
N PRO A 67 0.30 -3.62 1.35
CA PRO A 67 1.41 -4.56 1.52
C PRO A 67 1.51 -5.60 0.41
N ASN A 68 0.38 -6.04 -0.15
CA ASN A 68 0.39 -7.02 -1.24
C ASN A 68 0.83 -6.40 -2.57
N GLU A 69 0.49 -5.15 -2.85
CA GLU A 69 1.01 -4.41 -3.99
C GLU A 69 2.54 -4.21 -3.85
N MET A 70 3.01 -3.77 -2.68
CA MET A 70 4.43 -3.59 -2.40
C MET A 70 5.23 -4.88 -2.57
N LEU A 71 4.71 -6.01 -2.09
CA LEU A 71 5.29 -7.35 -2.27
C LEU A 71 5.37 -7.74 -3.75
N GLN A 72 4.32 -7.48 -4.52
CA GLN A 72 4.28 -7.78 -5.95
C GLN A 72 5.29 -6.94 -6.74
N MET A 73 5.42 -5.65 -6.42
CA MET A 73 6.44 -4.79 -7.02
C MET A 73 7.87 -5.26 -6.70
N ALA A 74 8.07 -5.91 -5.54
CA ALA A 74 9.31 -6.58 -5.18
C ALA A 74 9.49 -7.98 -5.83
N GLY A 75 8.53 -8.44 -6.64
CA GLY A 75 8.57 -9.72 -7.32
C GLY A 75 8.14 -10.91 -6.45
N TYR A 76 7.50 -10.67 -5.31
CA TYR A 76 6.91 -11.70 -4.46
C TYR A 76 5.44 -11.98 -4.84
N LYS A 77 4.98 -13.18 -4.51
CA LYS A 77 3.54 -13.49 -4.54
C LYS A 77 2.83 -12.73 -3.39
N PRO A 78 1.57 -12.29 -3.60
CA PRO A 78 0.76 -11.73 -2.52
C PRO A 78 0.54 -12.78 -1.43
N LEU A 79 0.37 -12.29 -0.20
CA LEU A 79 0.03 -13.10 0.96
C LEU A 79 -1.46 -12.97 1.24
N ALA A 80 -2.17 -14.10 1.27
CA ALA A 80 -3.61 -14.13 1.56
C ALA A 80 -3.95 -13.47 2.91
N ILE A 81 -3.10 -13.62 3.93
CA ILE A 81 -3.30 -12.97 5.23
C ILE A 81 -3.31 -11.43 5.16
N LEU A 82 -2.79 -10.84 4.07
CA LEU A 82 -2.75 -9.40 3.85
C LEU A 82 -3.82 -8.94 2.83
N ASP A 83 -4.70 -9.85 2.38
CA ASP A 83 -5.76 -9.51 1.43
C ASP A 83 -6.93 -8.80 2.15
N PRO A 84 -7.21 -7.52 1.85
CA PRO A 84 -8.29 -6.78 2.49
C PRO A 84 -9.67 -7.39 2.22
N SER A 85 -9.83 -8.15 1.14
CA SER A 85 -11.09 -8.83 0.81
C SER A 85 -11.39 -10.04 1.69
N LEU A 86 -10.37 -10.51 2.43
CA LEU A 86 -10.50 -11.60 3.41
C LEU A 86 -10.71 -11.08 4.84
N VAL A 87 -10.72 -9.75 5.05
CA VAL A 87 -11.08 -9.14 6.34
C VAL A 87 -12.57 -9.36 6.57
N ASP A 88 -12.92 -9.97 7.71
CA ASP A 88 -14.32 -10.13 8.10
C ASP A 88 -14.93 -8.71 8.25
N PRO A 89 -16.06 -8.39 7.60
CA PRO A 89 -16.76 -7.13 7.84
C PRO A 89 -17.07 -6.85 9.33
N ALA A 90 -17.09 -7.89 10.18
CA ALA A 90 -17.18 -7.78 11.63
C ALA A 90 -15.95 -7.13 12.29
N ASP A 91 -14.79 -7.09 11.64
CA ASP A 91 -13.54 -6.52 12.15
C ASP A 91 -13.30 -5.07 11.71
N PHE A 92 -14.15 -4.52 10.83
CA PHE A 92 -14.02 -3.13 10.41
C PHE A 92 -14.14 -2.13 11.58
N PRO A 93 -13.42 -0.99 11.52
CA PRO A 93 -13.64 0.13 12.42
C PRO A 93 -15.11 0.57 12.47
N SER A 94 -15.56 1.11 13.60
CA SER A 94 -16.98 1.44 13.82
C SER A 94 -17.52 2.46 12.82
N ASP A 95 -16.72 3.47 12.49
CA ASP A 95 -17.00 4.47 11.46
C ASP A 95 -17.19 3.85 10.07
N ILE A 96 -16.35 2.88 9.70
CA ILE A 96 -16.47 2.14 8.43
C ILE A 96 -17.73 1.27 8.41
N LYS A 97 -18.08 0.63 9.53
CA LYS A 97 -19.32 -0.13 9.68
C LYS A 97 -20.56 0.76 9.54
N GLU A 98 -20.55 1.93 10.18
CA GLU A 98 -21.62 2.93 10.08
C GLU A 98 -21.77 3.47 8.66
N PHE A 99 -20.66 3.73 7.98
CA PHE A 99 -20.65 4.14 6.58
C PHE A 99 -21.23 3.05 5.68
N ALA A 100 -20.79 1.80 5.83
CA ALA A 100 -21.32 0.67 5.08
C ALA A 100 -22.82 0.45 5.33
N ALA A 101 -23.28 0.60 6.58
CA ALA A 101 -24.70 0.53 6.94
C ALA A 101 -25.51 1.66 6.29
N SER A 102 -24.94 2.87 6.22
CA SER A 102 -25.55 4.03 5.56
C SER A 102 -25.66 3.82 4.06
N LEU A 103 -24.62 3.29 3.42
CA LEU A 103 -24.64 2.96 1.99
C LEU A 103 -25.73 1.92 1.66
N LYS A 104 -25.94 0.89 2.50
CA LYS A 104 -26.99 -0.12 2.26
C LYS A 104 -28.39 0.48 2.10
N LYS A 105 -28.67 1.63 2.72
CA LYS A 105 -29.96 2.33 2.62
C LYS A 105 -30.12 3.11 1.30
N ILE A 106 -29.04 3.27 0.54
CA ILE A 106 -29.03 4.05 -0.70
C ILE A 106 -29.30 3.13 -1.91
N PRO A 107 -30.19 3.55 -2.84
CA PRO A 107 -30.44 2.80 -4.07
C PRO A 107 -29.15 2.51 -4.86
N PHE A 108 -29.11 1.36 -5.54
CA PHE A 108 -27.91 0.88 -6.23
C PHE A 108 -27.28 1.92 -7.18
N GLU A 109 -28.09 2.56 -8.02
CA GLU A 109 -27.60 3.57 -8.97
C GLU A 109 -26.91 4.76 -8.27
N ARG A 110 -27.46 5.20 -7.13
CA ARG A 110 -26.86 6.28 -6.34
C ARG A 110 -25.62 5.81 -5.57
N ARG A 111 -25.60 4.58 -5.06
CA ARG A 111 -24.37 3.99 -4.48
C ARG A 111 -23.25 3.94 -5.51
N ARG A 112 -23.56 3.60 -6.75
CA ARG A 112 -22.57 3.53 -7.83
C ARG A 112 -21.99 4.91 -8.16
N ALA A 113 -22.85 5.92 -8.27
CA ALA A 113 -22.41 7.31 -8.46
C ALA A 113 -21.54 7.81 -7.29
N LEU A 114 -21.92 7.49 -6.04
CA LEU A 114 -21.12 7.82 -4.86
C LEU A 114 -19.77 7.12 -4.88
N PHE A 115 -19.72 5.85 -5.28
CA PHE A 115 -18.47 5.11 -5.41
C PHE A 115 -17.55 5.73 -6.47
N SER A 116 -18.09 6.10 -7.63
CA SER A 116 -17.31 6.80 -8.67
C SER A 116 -16.81 8.16 -8.20
N ALA A 117 -17.64 8.95 -7.49
CA ALA A 117 -17.21 10.22 -6.91
C ALA A 117 -16.13 10.03 -5.83
N PHE A 118 -16.30 9.03 -4.97
CA PHE A 118 -15.29 8.65 -3.98
C PHE A 118 -13.98 8.26 -4.63
N GLN A 119 -14.01 7.47 -5.72
CA GLN A 119 -12.80 7.12 -6.46
C GLN A 119 -12.10 8.33 -7.09
N VAL A 120 -12.85 9.35 -7.53
CA VAL A 120 -12.26 10.59 -8.05
C VAL A 120 -11.59 11.38 -6.92
N MET A 121 -12.25 11.54 -5.77
CA MET A 121 -11.68 12.22 -4.61
C MET A 121 -10.46 11.48 -4.06
N ALA A 122 -10.59 10.17 -3.88
CA ALA A 122 -9.50 9.28 -3.47
C ALA A 122 -8.42 9.09 -4.55
N LYS A 123 -8.57 9.69 -5.74
CA LYS A 123 -7.48 9.80 -6.71
C LYS A 123 -6.81 11.16 -6.63
N ALA A 124 -7.60 12.23 -6.40
CA ALA A 124 -7.10 13.59 -6.19
C ALA A 124 -6.30 13.76 -4.88
N ASP A 125 -6.62 12.98 -3.83
CA ASP A 125 -5.85 12.97 -2.59
C ASP A 125 -4.55 12.12 -2.69
N PHE A 126 -4.34 11.42 -3.82
CA PHE A 126 -3.22 10.51 -4.05
C PHE A 126 -2.45 10.80 -5.36
N GLU A 127 -2.80 11.87 -6.08
CA GLU A 127 -2.08 12.46 -7.24
C GLU A 127 -1.24 13.66 -6.78
#